data_AF-A0A848ZEX2-F1
#
_entry.id   AF-A0A848ZEX2-F1
#
_cell.length_a   1.000
_cell.length_b   1.000
_cell.length_c   1.000
_cell.angle_alpha   90.00
_cell.angle_beta   90.00
_cell.angle_gamma   90.00
#
_symmetry.space_group_name_H-M   'P 1'
#
loop_
_entity.id
_entity.type
_entity.pdbx_description
1 polymer ?
#
loop_
_entity_poly.entity_id
_entity_poly.type
_entity_poly.pdbx_seq_one_letter_code
_entity_poly.pdbx_strand_id
1 'polypeptide(L)'
;MKRSAMTNNLVLIKSEPKKELDRSYRVEFSVDGLDMAYQFRIWNKSSNYMCFLVKKNSGLVPQLKVGDILNLKCYYTNSHYPSEYLETAIQNITRKDEGRFKGHYVVGLEILGGQSLAKTH
;
A
#
# COMPACT_ATOMS: atom_id res chain seq x y z
N MET A 1 42.89 33.64 -16.69
CA MET A 1 41.48 33.22 -16.53
C MET A 1 41.46 31.74 -16.11
N LYS A 2 41.44 31.44 -14.81
CA LYS A 2 41.34 30.05 -14.30
C LYS A 2 39.92 29.86 -13.78
N ARG A 3 39.19 28.92 -14.39
CA ARG A 3 37.76 28.68 -14.17
C ARG A 3 37.56 27.91 -12.87
N SER A 4 36.49 28.30 -12.18
CA SER A 4 35.96 27.77 -10.92
C SER A 4 35.75 26.25 -10.95
N ALA A 5 36.13 25.57 -9.85
CA ALA A 5 35.73 24.20 -9.58
C ALA A 5 34.32 24.22 -8.95
N MET A 6 33.33 23.72 -9.68
CA MET A 6 31.99 23.47 -9.12
C MET A 6 32.00 22.12 -8.41
N THR A 7 31.76 22.16 -7.10
CA THR A 7 31.53 20.97 -6.27
C THR A 7 30.18 20.36 -6.64
N ASN A 8 30.19 19.26 -7.39
CA ASN A 8 28.99 18.48 -7.63
C ASN A 8 28.76 17.56 -6.42
N ASN A 9 27.79 17.94 -5.58
CA ASN A 9 27.26 17.08 -4.53
C ASN A 9 26.56 15.88 -5.18
N LEU A 10 27.30 14.78 -5.33
CA LEU A 10 26.72 13.47 -5.65
C LEU A 10 25.94 12.98 -4.43
N VAL A 11 24.64 13.28 -4.41
CA VAL A 11 23.69 12.60 -3.52
C VAL A 11 23.67 11.13 -3.95
N LEU A 12 24.29 10.27 -3.15
CA LEU A 12 24.10 8.82 -3.22
C LEU A 12 22.62 8.54 -2.92
N ILE A 13 21.78 8.53 -3.95
CA ILE A 13 20.48 7.86 -3.89
C ILE A 13 20.82 6.39 -3.77
N LYS A 14 20.92 5.90 -2.54
CA LYS A 14 21.10 4.48 -2.25
C LYS A 14 19.83 3.80 -2.73
N SER A 15 19.83 3.35 -3.98
CA SER A 15 18.78 2.51 -4.53
C SER A 15 18.78 1.21 -3.72
N GLU A 16 17.82 1.08 -2.81
CA GLU A 16 17.58 -0.19 -2.15
C GLU A 16 17.41 -1.28 -3.22
N PRO A 17 17.99 -2.47 -3.03
CA PRO A 17 17.94 -3.51 -4.03
C PRO A 17 16.49 -3.91 -4.25
N LYS A 18 15.98 -3.64 -5.46
CA LYS A 18 14.71 -4.15 -5.99
C LYS A 18 14.77 -5.68 -6.08
N LYS A 19 14.66 -6.38 -4.96
CA LYS A 19 14.41 -7.82 -4.94
C LYS A 19 12.90 -8.03 -4.77
N GLU A 20 12.28 -8.54 -5.84
CA GLU A 20 10.96 -9.18 -5.87
C GLU A 20 9.67 -8.34 -5.69
N LEU A 21 9.55 -7.22 -6.41
CA LEU A 21 8.30 -6.43 -6.41
C LEU A 21 7.24 -6.89 -7.43
N ASP A 22 7.39 -8.04 -8.08
CA ASP A 22 6.41 -8.57 -9.04
C ASP A 22 5.45 -9.62 -8.44
N ARG A 23 5.25 -9.54 -7.11
CA ARG A 23 4.20 -10.32 -6.45
C ARG A 23 2.92 -9.50 -6.53
N SER A 24 1.99 -9.88 -7.40
CA SER A 24 0.64 -9.32 -7.33
C SER A 24 0.08 -9.66 -5.94
N TYR A 25 -0.18 -8.62 -5.15
CA TYR A 25 -0.48 -8.72 -3.73
C TYR A 25 -1.93 -8.31 -3.53
N ARG A 26 -2.69 -9.15 -2.82
CA ARG A 26 -4.09 -8.86 -2.49
C ARG A 26 -4.21 -8.65 -0.98
N VAL A 27 -5.04 -7.70 -0.61
CA VAL A 27 -5.40 -7.45 0.78
C VAL A 27 -6.90 -7.66 0.95
N GLU A 28 -7.27 -8.14 2.12
CA GLU A 28 -8.64 -8.33 2.56
C GLU A 28 -8.80 -7.69 3.94
N PHE A 29 -9.87 -6.90 4.09
CA PHE A 29 -10.24 -6.32 5.38
C PHE A 29 -11.75 -6.12 5.44
N SER A 30 -12.26 -6.10 6.65
CA SER A 30 -13.64 -5.70 6.95
C SER A 30 -13.63 -4.30 7.54
N VAL A 31 -14.70 -3.55 7.31
CA VAL A 31 -14.94 -2.26 7.94
C VAL A 31 -16.20 -2.40 8.78
N ASP A 32 -16.15 -1.92 10.02
CA ASP A 32 -17.29 -1.97 10.91
C ASP A 32 -18.51 -1.29 10.28
N GLY A 33 -19.66 -1.96 10.33
CA GLY A 33 -20.90 -1.51 9.68
C GLY A 33 -21.05 -1.95 8.21
N LEU A 34 -20.13 -2.76 7.67
CA LEU A 34 -20.30 -3.45 6.40
C LEU A 34 -20.26 -4.97 6.62
N ASP A 35 -21.32 -5.67 6.21
CA ASP A 35 -21.48 -7.12 6.42
C ASP A 35 -20.55 -8.00 5.54
N MET A 36 -19.59 -7.39 4.84
CA MET A 36 -18.72 -8.11 3.91
C MET A 36 -17.27 -7.62 3.96
N ALA A 37 -16.36 -8.58 3.83
CA ALA A 37 -14.94 -8.29 3.64
C ALA A 37 -14.69 -7.77 2.22
N TYR A 38 -13.84 -6.74 2.11
CA TYR A 38 -13.42 -6.18 0.84
C TYR A 38 -12.05 -6.71 0.45
N GLN A 39 -11.91 -7.16 -0.80
CA GLN A 39 -10.62 -7.56 -1.35
C GLN A 39 -10.12 -6.56 -2.39
N PHE A 40 -8.88 -6.11 -2.25
CA PHE A 40 -8.22 -5.20 -3.18
C PHE A 40 -6.89 -5.74 -3.64
N ARG A 41 -6.54 -5.42 -4.90
CA ARG A 41 -5.17 -5.54 -5.38
C ARG A 41 -4.39 -4.32 -4.94
N ILE A 42 -3.23 -4.54 -4.33
CA ILE A 42 -2.28 -3.47 -4.02
C ILE A 42 -1.63 -2.97 -5.31
N TRP A 43 -1.65 -1.65 -5.48
CA TRP A 43 -1.14 -0.98 -6.66
C TRP A 43 0.33 -0.58 -6.52
N ASN A 44 0.74 -0.15 -5.33
CA ASN A 44 2.12 0.19 -5.02
C ASN A 44 2.41 -0.23 -3.58
N LYS A 45 3.62 -0.75 -3.31
CA LYS A 45 4.11 -1.12 -1.98
C LYS A 45 5.59 -0.79 -1.86
N SER A 46 5.95 -0.13 -0.76
CA SER A 46 7.32 0.00 -0.25
C SER A 46 7.42 -0.69 1.12
N SER A 47 8.54 -0.53 1.82
CA SER A 47 8.75 -1.09 3.15
C SER A 47 7.77 -0.57 4.21
N ASN A 48 7.30 0.68 4.08
CA ASN A 48 6.48 1.36 5.07
C ASN A 48 5.15 1.90 4.52
N TYR A 49 4.89 1.75 3.22
CA TYR A 49 3.71 2.33 2.58
C TYR A 49 3.11 1.35 1.57
N MET A 50 1.78 1.37 1.44
CA MET A 50 1.11 0.74 0.31
C MET A 50 -0.13 1.52 -0.13
N CYS A 51 -0.64 1.26 -1.32
CA CYS A 51 -1.90 1.83 -1.76
C CYS A 51 -2.77 0.89 -2.59
N PHE A 52 -4.07 1.12 -2.53
CA PHE A 52 -5.06 0.45 -3.37
C PHE A 52 -6.04 1.45 -3.99
N LEU A 53 -6.81 0.98 -4.97
CA LEU A 53 -7.78 1.78 -5.71
C LEU A 53 -9.21 1.40 -5.33
N VAL A 54 -10.03 2.40 -5.04
CA VAL A 54 -11.46 2.25 -4.77
C VAL A 54 -12.25 3.02 -5.82
N LYS A 55 -13.30 2.42 -6.41
CA LYS A 55 -14.18 3.14 -7.34
C LYS A 55 -14.90 4.27 -6.60
N LYS A 56 -15.06 5.43 -7.25
CA LYS A 56 -15.71 6.60 -6.63
C LYS A 56 -17.15 6.37 -6.15
N ASN A 57 -17.87 5.45 -6.78
CA ASN A 57 -19.26 5.11 -6.45
C ASN A 57 -19.37 3.90 -5.51
N SER A 58 -18.27 3.45 -4.91
CA SER A 58 -18.29 2.34 -3.96
C SER A 58 -18.87 2.80 -2.62
N GLY A 59 -19.74 1.98 -2.02
CA GLY A 59 -20.23 2.18 -0.65
C GLY A 59 -19.14 2.14 0.42
N LEU A 60 -17.92 1.72 0.07
CA LEU A 60 -16.76 1.74 0.95
C LEU A 60 -16.22 3.17 1.15
N VAL A 61 -16.24 4.02 0.13
CA VAL A 61 -15.59 5.36 0.19
C VAL A 61 -16.06 6.20 1.38
N PRO A 62 -17.37 6.29 1.69
CA PRO A 62 -17.85 7.05 2.84
C PRO A 62 -17.43 6.48 4.20
N GLN A 63 -17.01 5.21 4.25
CA GLN A 63 -16.63 4.52 5.48
C GLN A 63 -15.13 4.62 5.78
N LEU A 64 -14.32 5.12 4.84
CA LEU A 64 -12.88 5.27 5.02
C LEU A 64 -12.55 6.69 5.47
N LYS A 65 -11.76 6.83 6.54
CA LYS A 65 -11.26 8.11 7.04
C LYS A 65 -9.75 8.07 7.24
N VAL A 66 -9.11 9.20 7.01
CA VAL A 66 -7.68 9.36 7.33
C VAL A 66 -7.49 9.17 8.82
N GLY A 67 -6.52 8.34 9.20
CA GLY A 67 -6.25 7.93 10.58
C GLY A 67 -6.88 6.58 10.97
N ASP A 68 -7.82 6.04 10.19
CA ASP A 68 -8.41 4.73 10.51
C ASP A 68 -7.37 3.63 10.45
N ILE A 69 -7.44 2.71 11.42
CA ILE A 69 -6.60 1.52 11.46
C ILE A 69 -7.30 0.38 10.73
N LEU A 70 -6.63 -0.16 9.71
CA LEU A 70 -7.08 -1.33 8.97
C LEU A 70 -6.15 -2.51 9.24
N ASN A 71 -6.72 -3.59 9.76
CA ASN A 71 -6.06 -4.87 9.88
C ASN A 71 -6.22 -5.65 8.59
N LEU A 72 -5.17 -5.67 7.77
CA LEU A 72 -5.18 -6.28 6.46
C LEU A 72 -4.71 -7.72 6.52
N LYS A 73 -5.55 -8.64 6.07
CA LYS A 73 -5.11 -9.98 5.71
C LYS A 73 -4.53 -9.96 4.31
N CYS A 74 -3.28 -10.37 4.20
CA CYS A 74 -2.49 -10.19 3.00
C CYS A 74 -2.17 -11.53 2.34
N TYR A 75 -2.41 -11.61 1.04
CA TYR A 75 -2.21 -12.81 0.25
C TYR A 75 -1.09 -12.61 -0.75
N TYR A 76 -0.08 -13.45 -0.65
CA TYR A 76 1.00 -13.55 -1.61
C TYR A 76 0.60 -14.42 -2.79
N THR A 77 1.10 -14.07 -3.97
CA THR A 77 0.90 -14.85 -5.21
C THR A 77 1.57 -16.22 -5.16
N ASN A 78 2.59 -16.38 -4.32
CA ASN A 78 3.26 -17.65 -4.11
C ASN A 78 2.65 -18.37 -2.90
N SER A 79 2.01 -19.52 -3.14
CA SER A 79 1.30 -20.34 -2.15
C SER A 79 2.18 -20.89 -1.04
N HIS A 80 3.50 -20.78 -1.15
CA HIS A 80 4.43 -21.18 -0.09
C HIS A 80 4.48 -20.21 1.09
N TYR A 81 3.98 -18.99 0.92
CA TYR A 81 3.95 -18.00 2.00
C TYR A 81 2.57 -18.00 2.68
N PRO A 82 2.51 -18.15 4.01
CA PRO A 82 1.25 -18.00 4.73
C PRO A 82 0.71 -16.58 4.54
N SER A 83 -0.61 -16.43 4.66
CA SER A 83 -1.19 -15.09 4.73
C SER A 83 -0.67 -14.38 5.99
N GLU A 84 -0.22 -13.15 5.82
CA GLU A 84 0.21 -12.30 6.93
C GLU A 84 -0.91 -11.31 7.30
N TYR A 85 -0.90 -10.87 8.56
CA TYR A 85 -1.73 -9.75 8.98
C TYR A 85 -0.85 -8.52 9.12
N LEU A 86 -1.25 -7.42 8.48
CA LEU A 86 -0.60 -6.13 8.59
C LEU A 86 -1.53 -5.13 9.25
N GLU A 87 -1.05 -4.50 10.31
CA GLU A 87 -1.71 -3.34 10.89
C GLU A 87 -1.28 -2.10 10.10
N THR A 88 -2.26 -1.36 9.60
CA THR A 88 -2.02 -0.19 8.73
C THR A 88 -2.88 0.98 9.14
N ALA A 89 -2.42 2.20 8.87
CA ALA A 89 -3.21 3.41 9.04
C ALA A 89 -3.50 4.07 7.70
N ILE A 90 -4.73 4.56 7.49
CA ILE A 90 -5.05 5.36 6.30
C ILE A 90 -4.35 6.72 6.40
N GLN A 91 -3.34 6.92 5.57
CA GLN A 91 -2.58 8.18 5.54
C GLN A 91 -3.23 9.21 4.62
N ASN A 92 -3.78 8.78 3.48
CA ASN A 92 -4.44 9.67 2.53
C ASN A 92 -5.52 8.98 1.70
N ILE A 93 -6.51 9.76 1.28
CA ILE A 93 -7.58 9.35 0.36
C ILE A 93 -7.68 10.40 -0.73
N THR A 94 -7.16 10.12 -1.92
CA THR A 94 -7.06 11.10 -3.01
C THR A 94 -7.99 10.72 -4.16
N ARG A 95 -8.97 11.58 -4.48
CA ARG A 95 -9.79 11.41 -5.68
C ARG A 95 -8.96 11.66 -6.94
N LYS A 96 -9.10 10.81 -7.94
CA LYS A 96 -8.49 10.98 -9.26
C LYS A 96 -9.59 11.20 -10.29
N ASP A 97 -9.69 12.44 -10.74
CA ASP A 97 -10.67 12.86 -11.77
C ASP A 97 -10.08 12.81 -13.19
N GLU A 98 -8.76 12.61 -13.30
CA GLU A 98 -8.01 12.61 -14.55
C GLU A 98 -6.93 11.51 -14.57
N GLY A 99 -6.37 11.26 -15.76
CA GLY A 99 -5.32 10.27 -15.98
C GLY A 99 -5.76 8.81 -15.84
N ARG A 100 -4.79 7.91 -15.67
CA ARG A 100 -4.99 6.45 -15.67
C ARG A 100 -5.96 5.95 -14.58
N PHE A 101 -6.09 6.68 -13.48
CA PHE A 101 -6.96 6.30 -12.35
C PHE A 101 -8.24 7.11 -12.29
N LYS A 102 -8.63 7.79 -13.38
CA LYS A 102 -9.88 8.54 -13.46
C LYS A 102 -11.07 7.71 -12.94
N GLY A 103 -11.89 8.31 -12.08
CA GLY A 103 -13.04 7.67 -11.46
C GLY A 103 -12.73 6.78 -10.26
N HIS A 104 -11.50 6.84 -9.74
CA HIS A 104 -11.09 6.10 -8.55
C HIS A 104 -10.54 7.04 -7.47
N TYR A 105 -10.60 6.58 -6.23
CA TYR A 105 -9.80 7.09 -5.14
C TYR A 105 -8.55 6.22 -4.99
N VAL A 106 -7.41 6.87 -4.76
CA VAL A 106 -6.19 6.22 -4.28
C VAL A 106 -6.22 6.30 -2.76
N VAL A 107 -6.25 5.16 -2.10
CA VAL A 107 -6.17 5.06 -0.64
C VAL A 107 -4.75 4.66 -0.28
N GLY A 108 -4.01 5.59 0.32
CA GLY A 108 -2.66 5.39 0.81
C GLY A 108 -2.64 4.95 2.25
N LEU A 109 -1.83 3.93 2.54
CA LEU A 109 -1.71 3.30 3.84
C LEU A 109 -0.26 3.36 4.32
N GLU A 110 -0.08 3.69 5.59
CA GLU A 110 1.16 3.50 6.32
C GLU A 110 1.16 2.11 6.97
N ILE A 111 2.27 1.38 6.88
CA ILE A 111 2.44 0.07 7.50
C ILE A 111 2.99 0.29 8.91
N LEU A 112 2.22 -0.07 9.94
CA LEU A 112 2.59 0.11 11.34
C LEU A 112 3.33 -1.11 11.90
N GLY A 113 2.94 -2.31 11.45
CA GLY A 113 3.54 -3.56 11.89
C GLY A 113 2.91 -4.78 11.23
N GLY A 114 3.55 -5.95 11.39
CA GLY A 114 3.07 -7.19 10.80
C GLY A 114 3.23 -8.38 11.73
N GLN A 115 2.22 -9.27 11.72
CA GLN A 115 2.27 -10.56 12.38
C GLN A 115 2.17 -11.66 11.31
N SER A 116 3.22 -12.48 11.21
CA SER A 116 3.20 -13.70 10.40
C SER A 116 2.60 -14.82 11.22
N LEU A 117 1.55 -15.49 10.73
CA LEU A 117 1.14 -16.77 11.30
C LEU A 117 2.19 -17.81 10.90
N ALA A 118 3.21 -17.99 11.75
CA ALA A 118 4.11 -19.12 11.64
C ALA A 118 3.29 -20.41 11.79
N LYS A 119 3.45 -21.34 10.85
CA LYS A 119 2.88 -22.68 10.99
C LYS A 119 3.52 -23.34 12.21
N THR A 120 2.76 -23.53 13.27
CA THR A 120 3.09 -24.51 14.30
C THR A 120 2.99 -25.88 13.63
N HIS A 121 4.15 -26.47 13.33
CA HIS A 121 4.28 -27.88 12.97
C HIS A 121 4.31 -28.73 14.24
#